data_AF-A0A5C8VSQ1-F1
#
_entry.id   AF-A0A5C8VSQ1-F1
#
_cell.length_a   1.000
_cell.length_b   1.000
_cell.length_c   1.000
_cell.angle_alpha   90.00
_cell.angle_beta   90.00
_cell.angle_gamma   90.00
#
_symmetry.space_group_name_H-M   'P 1'
#
loop_
_entity.id
_entity.type
_entity.pdbx_description
1 polymer ?
#
loop_
_entity_poly.entity_id
_entity_poly.type
_entity_poly.pdbx_seq_one_letter_code
_entity_poly.pdbx_strand_id
1 'polypeptide(L)'
;MKQAGSAATQVELARRAHVTELFNRAAGQLGDGQLEVRLAAIYVLREIGRDFPDLADPVFELLQAHLRERRSRYEESEPPIDVRAIVETLRMRIAADEPSGEF
;
A
#
# COMPACT_ATOMS: atom_id res chain seq x y z
N MET A 1 34.42 -6.47 -19.92
CA MET A 1 33.58 -5.84 -18.86
C MET A 1 32.12 -5.67 -19.30
N LYS A 2 31.42 -6.73 -19.74
CA LYS A 2 29.97 -6.68 -20.10
C LYS A 2 29.04 -7.42 -19.12
N GLN A 3 29.58 -8.21 -18.19
CA GLN A 3 28.77 -9.03 -17.27
C GLN A 3 28.16 -8.25 -16.09
N ALA A 4 28.80 -7.19 -15.61
CA ALA A 4 28.33 -6.45 -14.42
C ALA A 4 27.01 -5.69 -14.66
N GLY A 5 26.81 -5.10 -15.84
CA GLY A 5 25.57 -4.40 -16.19
C GLY A 5 24.37 -5.34 -16.39
N SER A 6 24.62 -6.57 -16.88
CA SER A 6 23.59 -7.58 -17.06
C SER A 6 23.07 -8.10 -15.72
N ALA A 7 23.95 -8.34 -14.74
CA ALA A 7 23.56 -8.87 -13.44
C ALA A 7 22.75 -7.85 -12.62
N ALA A 8 23.17 -6.59 -12.58
CA ALA A 8 22.44 -5.53 -11.88
C ALA A 8 21.03 -5.30 -12.46
N THR A 9 20.89 -5.34 -13.79
CA THR A 9 19.59 -5.21 -14.47
C THR A 9 18.67 -6.39 -14.16
N GLN A 10 19.19 -7.61 -14.09
CA GLN A 10 18.40 -8.79 -13.73
C GLN A 10 17.91 -8.75 -12.28
N VAL A 11 18.75 -8.28 -11.35
CA VAL A 11 18.37 -8.11 -9.94
C VAL A 11 17.23 -7.08 -9.81
N GLU A 12 17.32 -5.97 -10.53
CA GLU A 12 16.28 -4.95 -10.51
C GLU A 12 14.96 -5.46 -11.09
N LEU A 13 15.01 -6.17 -12.22
CA LEU A 13 13.83 -6.78 -12.83
C LEU A 13 13.17 -7.81 -11.89
N ALA A 14 13.97 -8.64 -11.22
CA ALA A 14 13.48 -9.61 -10.25
C ALA A 14 12.85 -8.94 -9.03
N ARG A 15 13.47 -7.87 -8.51
CA ARG A 15 12.92 -7.04 -7.42
C ARG A 15 11.56 -6.47 -7.81
N ARG A 16 11.45 -5.91 -9.03
CA ARG A 16 10.19 -5.34 -9.54
C ARG A 16 9.09 -6.37 -9.72
N ALA A 17 9.42 -7.54 -10.26
CA ALA A 17 8.47 -8.64 -10.40
C ALA A 17 7.96 -9.11 -9.04
N HIS A 18 8.86 -9.27 -8.06
CA HIS A 18 8.52 -9.71 -6.72
C HIS A 18 7.60 -8.73 -5.99
N VAL A 19 7.91 -7.42 -6.01
CA VAL A 19 7.04 -6.42 -5.36
C VAL A 19 5.67 -6.33 -6.02
N THR A 20 5.61 -6.50 -7.34
CA THR A 20 4.32 -6.54 -8.08
C THR A 20 3.48 -7.73 -7.65
N GLU A 21 4.09 -8.90 -7.44
CA GLU A 21 3.40 -10.08 -6.92
C GLU A 21 2.88 -9.86 -5.49
N LEU A 22 3.70 -9.26 -4.62
CA LEU A 22 3.30 -8.91 -3.26
C LEU A 22 2.14 -7.91 -3.25
N PHE A 23 2.20 -6.88 -4.08
CA PHE A 23 1.12 -5.90 -4.25
C PHE A 23 -0.19 -6.60 -4.65
N ASN A 24 -0.16 -7.43 -5.70
CA ASN A 24 -1.35 -8.14 -6.17
C ASN A 24 -1.94 -9.07 -5.11
N ARG A 25 -1.07 -9.78 -4.37
CA ARG A 25 -1.50 -10.66 -3.27
C ARG A 25 -2.18 -9.88 -2.15
N ALA A 26 -1.56 -8.79 -1.70
CA ALA A 26 -2.12 -7.95 -0.64
C ALA A 26 -3.42 -7.28 -1.08
N ALA A 27 -3.51 -6.80 -2.32
CA ALA A 27 -4.73 -6.24 -2.89
C ALA A 27 -5.90 -7.25 -2.85
N GLY A 28 -5.65 -8.51 -3.23
CA GLY A 28 -6.65 -9.58 -3.15
C GLY A 28 -7.12 -9.91 -1.73
N GLN A 29 -6.26 -9.67 -0.73
CA GLN A 29 -6.53 -9.97 0.69
C GLN A 29 -7.35 -8.88 1.41
N LEU A 30 -7.54 -7.69 0.82
CA LEU A 30 -8.38 -6.63 1.41
C LEU A 30 -9.85 -7.04 1.54
N GLY A 31 -10.31 -7.98 0.69
CA GLY A 31 -11.68 -8.52 0.73
C GLY A 31 -11.86 -9.72 1.66
N ASP A 32 -10.81 -10.19 2.34
CA ASP A 32 -10.85 -11.44 3.10
C ASP A 32 -11.83 -11.38 4.28
N GLY A 33 -12.43 -12.52 4.64
CA GLY A 33 -13.34 -12.63 5.78
C GLY A 33 -12.66 -12.43 7.13
N GLN A 34 -11.38 -12.79 7.25
CA GLN A 34 -10.59 -12.70 8.47
C GLN A 34 -9.98 -11.30 8.63
N LEU A 35 -10.18 -10.69 9.81
CA LEU A 35 -9.69 -9.33 10.10
C LEU A 35 -8.15 -9.28 10.05
N GLU A 36 -7.50 -10.31 10.57
CA GLU A 36 -6.04 -10.42 10.65
C GLU A 36 -5.41 -10.42 9.25
N VAL A 37 -6.04 -11.09 8.29
CA VAL A 37 -5.60 -11.14 6.89
C VAL A 37 -5.73 -9.76 6.24
N ARG A 38 -6.87 -9.07 6.47
CA ARG A 38 -7.07 -7.71 5.95
C ARG A 38 -6.07 -6.71 6.53
N LEU A 39 -5.78 -6.79 7.83
CA LEU A 39 -4.80 -5.92 8.49
C LEU A 39 -3.39 -6.17 7.96
N ALA A 40 -2.98 -7.44 7.83
CA ALA A 40 -1.70 -7.79 7.23
C ALA A 40 -1.55 -7.22 5.81
N ALA A 41 -2.59 -7.33 4.99
CA ALA A 41 -2.62 -6.77 3.65
C ALA A 41 -2.44 -5.24 3.63
N ILE A 42 -3.15 -4.52 4.50
CA ILE A 42 -3.03 -3.06 4.62
C ILE A 42 -1.60 -2.66 5.01
N TYR A 43 -0.99 -3.38 5.93
CA TYR A 43 0.37 -3.09 6.39
C TYR A 43 1.41 -3.38 5.31
N VAL A 44 1.28 -4.49 4.59
CA VAL A 44 2.15 -4.79 3.44
C VAL A 44 2.02 -3.72 2.36
N LEU A 45 0.80 -3.30 2.02
CA LEU A 45 0.58 -2.23 1.04
C LEU A 45 1.21 -0.91 1.48
N ARG A 46 1.09 -0.54 2.76
CA ARG A 46 1.74 0.64 3.33
C ARG A 46 3.26 0.58 3.18
N GLU A 47 3.89 -0.54 3.52
CA GLU A 47 5.34 -0.68 3.39
C GLU A 47 5.76 -0.64 1.90
N ILE A 48 5.00 -1.26 1.00
CA ILE A 48 5.25 -1.17 -0.45
C ILE A 48 5.19 0.29 -0.91
N GLY A 49 4.15 1.04 -0.55
CA GLY A 49 4.02 2.45 -0.94
C GLY A 49 5.11 3.35 -0.36
N ARG A 50 5.72 2.96 0.76
CA ARG A 50 6.84 3.67 1.38
C ARG A 50 8.18 3.34 0.71
N ASP A 51 8.43 2.07 0.44
CA ASP A 51 9.74 1.58 -0.03
C ASP A 51 9.89 1.67 -1.55
N PHE A 52 8.78 1.73 -2.30
CA PHE A 52 8.73 1.75 -3.76
C PHE A 52 7.94 2.98 -4.24
N PRO A 53 8.60 4.12 -4.48
CA PRO A 53 7.94 5.36 -4.87
C PRO A 53 7.09 5.25 -6.15
N ASP A 54 7.44 4.37 -7.09
CA ASP A 54 6.67 4.12 -8.31
C ASP A 54 5.36 3.35 -8.06
N LEU A 55 5.20 2.76 -6.88
CA LEU A 55 3.99 2.07 -6.43
C LEU A 55 3.21 2.84 -5.36
N ALA A 56 3.73 3.97 -4.88
CA ALA A 56 3.08 4.80 -3.87
C ALA A 56 1.66 5.20 -4.31
N ASP A 57 1.52 5.85 -5.46
CA ASP A 57 0.22 6.34 -5.93
C ASP A 57 -0.79 5.19 -6.16
N PRO A 58 -0.46 4.09 -6.87
CA PRO A 58 -1.34 2.92 -7.00
C PRO A 58 -1.80 2.33 -5.66
N VAL A 59 -0.91 2.25 -4.67
CA VAL A 59 -1.26 1.78 -3.32
C VAL A 59 -2.32 2.70 -2.69
N PHE A 60 -2.10 4.01 -2.70
CA PHE A 60 -3.01 4.94 -2.04
C PHE A 60 -4.35 5.06 -2.77
N GLU A 61 -4.36 5.01 -4.10
CA GLU A 61 -5.58 4.97 -4.90
C GLU A 61 -6.42 3.73 -4.59
N LEU A 62 -5.78 2.55 -4.51
CA LEU A 62 -6.44 1.30 -4.14
C LEU A 62 -7.08 1.38 -2.76
N LEU A 63 -6.33 1.87 -1.77
CA LEU A 63 -6.80 2.03 -0.40
C LEU A 63 -7.98 3.02 -0.30
N GLN A 64 -7.92 4.14 -1.03
CA GLN A 64 -9.04 5.09 -1.11
C GLN A 64 -10.27 4.48 -1.78
N ALA A 65 -10.09 3.72 -2.86
CA ALA A 65 -11.19 3.02 -3.53
C ALA A 65 -11.86 2.02 -2.60
N HIS A 66 -11.07 1.25 -1.84
CA HIS A 66 -11.56 0.29 -0.86
C HIS A 66 -12.36 0.96 0.27
N LEU A 67 -11.91 2.12 0.76
CA LEU A 67 -12.68 2.92 1.72
C LEU A 67 -14.02 3.41 1.14
N ARG A 68 -14.02 3.91 -0.10
CA ARG A 68 -15.24 4.41 -0.76
C ARG A 68 -16.29 3.32 -0.91
N GLU A 69 -15.87 2.11 -1.30
CA GLU A 69 -16.78 0.96 -1.44
C GLU A 69 -17.41 0.55 -0.10
N ARG A 70 -16.63 0.62 0.99
CA ARG A 70 -17.09 0.14 2.30
C ARG A 70 -17.77 1.19 3.16
N ARG A 71 -17.65 2.47 2.84
CA ARG A 71 -18.18 3.59 3.64
C ARG A 71 -19.64 3.40 4.05
N SER A 72 -20.49 2.98 3.12
CA SER A 72 -21.92 2.73 3.37
C SER A 72 -22.20 1.67 4.44
N ARG A 73 -21.23 0.79 4.74
CA ARG A 73 -21.38 -0.30 5.71
C ARG A 73 -21.22 0.13 7.16
N TYR A 74 -20.69 1.32 7.42
CA TYR A 74 -20.42 1.81 8.78
C TYR A 74 -20.71 3.30 8.98
N GLU A 75 -21.49 3.93 8.09
CA GLU A 75 -21.80 5.38 8.16
C GLU A 75 -22.41 5.84 9.49
N GLU A 76 -23.16 4.96 10.17
CA GLU A 76 -23.84 5.25 11.45
C GLU A 76 -23.16 4.60 12.67
N SER A 77 -21.96 4.04 12.48
CA SER A 77 -21.25 3.28 13.52
C SER A 77 -19.76 3.60 13.57
N GLU A 78 -19.06 3.12 14.60
CA GLU A 78 -17.61 3.26 14.65
C GLU A 78 -16.95 2.50 13.47
N PRO A 79 -16.02 3.13 12.73
CA PRO A 79 -15.38 2.47 11.60
C PRO A 79 -14.65 1.19 12.04
N PRO A 80 -14.77 0.09 11.28
CA PRO A 80 -14.03 -1.15 11.52
C PRO A 80 -12.51 -0.93 11.66
N ILE A 81 -11.83 -1.84 12.38
CA ILE A 81 -10.40 -1.72 12.72
C ILE A 81 -9.52 -1.58 11.47
N ASP A 82 -9.80 -2.38 10.45
CA ASP A 82 -9.13 -2.34 9.14
C ASP A 82 -9.37 -1.01 8.41
N VAL A 83 -10.59 -0.48 8.45
CA VAL A 83 -10.89 0.85 7.90
C VAL A 83 -10.06 1.93 8.57
N ARG A 84 -9.91 1.89 9.90
CA ARG A 84 -9.08 2.85 10.64
C ARG A 84 -7.60 2.72 10.26
N ALA A 85 -7.09 1.50 10.08
CA ALA A 85 -5.73 1.25 9.61
C ALA A 85 -5.47 1.83 8.20
N ILE A 86 -6.47 1.77 7.31
CA ILE A 86 -6.37 2.42 5.99
C ILE A 86 -6.32 3.93 6.13
N VAL A 87 -7.21 4.52 6.95
CA VAL A 87 -7.22 5.97 7.18
C VAL A 87 -5.89 6.46 7.77
N GLU A 88 -5.32 5.72 8.72
CA GLU A 88 -3.99 6.02 9.27
C GLU A 88 -2.90 5.99 8.19
N THR A 89 -2.92 4.98 7.33
CA THR A 89 -1.99 4.85 6.20
C THR A 89 -2.09 6.04 5.24
N LEU A 90 -3.30 6.50 4.92
CA LEU A 90 -3.51 7.68 4.07
C LEU A 90 -3.04 8.98 4.74
N ARG A 91 -3.24 9.13 6.05
CA ARG A 91 -2.76 10.30 6.81
C ARG A 91 -1.24 10.39 6.83
N MET A 92 -0.56 9.26 7.00
CA MET A 92 0.91 9.21 6.98
C MET A 92 1.48 9.68 5.64
N ARG A 93 0.80 9.36 4.53
CA ARG A 93 1.19 9.82 3.19
C ARG A 93 1.09 11.33 3.05
N ILE A 94 -0.03 11.92 3.47
CA ILE A 94 -0.25 13.37 3.41
C ILE A 94 0.81 14.11 4.25
N ALA A 95 1.09 13.60 5.46
CA ALA A 95 2.13 14.19 6.31
C ALA A 95 3.55 14.07 5.72
N ALA A 96 3.81 13.07 4.88
CA ALA A 96 5.08 12.94 4.16
C ALA A 96 5.17 13.84 2.90
N ASP A 97 4.02 14.25 2.34
CA ASP A 97 3.94 15.16 1.19
C ASP A 97 3.98 16.64 1.57
N GLU A 98 3.59 17.01 2.79
CA GLU A 98 3.74 18.37 3.28
C GLU A 98 5.23 18.69 3.42
N PRO A 99 5.78 19.67 2.64
CA PRO A 99 7.14 20.10 2.85
C PRO A 99 7.23 20.63 4.27
N SER A 100 8.10 20.04 5.08
CA SER A 100 8.41 20.52 6.43
C SER A 100 8.72 22.01 6.31
N GLY A 101 7.76 22.83 6.73
CA GLY A 101 7.82 24.27 6.60
C GLY A 101 8.96 24.80 7.45
N GLU A 102 10.13 24.95 6.84
CA GLU A 102 11.19 25.78 7.37
C GLU A 102 10.71 27.24 7.26
N PHE A 103 10.27 27.77 8.40
CA PHE A 103 10.17 29.21 8.66
C PHE A 103 11.41 29.64 9.46
#